data_AF-A0A3C1RS52-F1
#
_entry.id   AF-A0A3C1RS52-F1
#
_cell.length_a   1.000
_cell.length_b   1.000
_cell.length_c   1.000
_cell.angle_alpha   90.00
_cell.angle_beta   90.00
_cell.angle_gamma   90.00
#
_symmetry.space_group_name_H-M   'P 1'
#
loop_
_entity.id
_entity.type
_entity.pdbx_description
1 polymer ?
#
loop_
_entity_poly.entity_id
_entity_poly.type
_entity_poly.pdbx_seq_one_letter_code
_entity_poly.pdbx_strand_id
1 'polypeptide(L)'
;MSILIQTKDQKTTSTLVDCFRILAWQYYKSSNKGLKVEGKAITGLELYELFKPDWLKHEIHKMDLAKIRKFIEEMGYTEDELMEIRSDYYEQKSNYQAKEESTESKVSQLKQKYQEADSEYDENSKPF
;
A
#
# COMPACT_ATOMS: atom_id res chain seq x y z
N MET A 1 -15.89 21.64 -14.71
CA MET A 1 -15.08 20.40 -14.60
C MET A 1 -15.42 19.53 -15.79
N SER A 2 -14.49 19.38 -16.73
CA SER A 2 -14.72 18.58 -17.93
C SER A 2 -14.39 17.12 -17.61
N ILE A 3 -15.36 16.22 -17.77
CA ILE A 3 -15.12 14.78 -17.61
C ILE A 3 -14.35 14.31 -18.85
N LEU A 4 -13.04 14.12 -18.69
CA LEU A 4 -12.20 13.48 -19.70
C LEU A 4 -12.51 11.98 -19.69
N ILE A 5 -13.33 11.54 -20.65
CA ILE A 5 -13.60 10.12 -20.86
C ILE A 5 -12.30 9.49 -21.41
N GLN A 6 -11.62 8.70 -20.57
CA GLN A 6 -10.46 7.96 -21.01
C GLN A 6 -10.85 6.91 -22.04
N THR A 7 -10.07 6.82 -23.13
CA THR A 7 -10.21 5.74 -24.10
C THR A 7 -9.85 4.40 -23.46
N LYS A 8 -10.26 3.29 -24.09
CA LYS A 8 -9.89 1.94 -23.62
C LYS A 8 -8.37 1.81 -23.48
N ASP A 9 -7.62 2.27 -24.48
CA ASP A 9 -6.16 2.20 -24.49
C ASP A 9 -5.50 3.04 -23.38
N GLN A 10 -6.09 4.18 -23.02
CA GLN A 10 -5.60 4.99 -21.91
C GLN A 10 -5.81 4.29 -20.56
N LYS A 11 -6.94 3.60 -20.39
CA LYS A 11 -7.21 2.78 -19.19
C LYS A 11 -6.24 1.60 -19.11
N THR A 12 -6.00 0.91 -20.22
CA THR A 12 -5.06 -0.21 -20.28
C THR A 12 -3.64 0.25 -19.98
N THR A 13 -3.17 1.32 -20.64
CA THR A 13 -1.87 1.95 -20.37
C THR A 13 -1.71 2.27 -18.88
N SER A 14 -2.69 2.98 -18.29
CA SER A 14 -2.66 3.32 -16.86
C SER A 14 -2.58 2.09 -15.95
N THR A 15 -3.32 1.03 -16.29
CA THR A 15 -3.32 -0.23 -15.54
C THR A 15 -1.96 -0.92 -15.61
N LEU A 16 -1.38 -1.01 -16.81
CA LEU A 16 -0.06 -1.61 -17.00
C LEU A 16 1.04 -0.80 -16.28
N VAL A 17 0.99 0.53 -16.35
CA VAL A 17 1.88 1.42 -15.58
C VAL A 17 1.77 1.15 -14.08
N ASP A 18 0.57 0.89 -13.55
CA ASP A 18 0.38 0.51 -12.15
C ASP A 18 1.04 -0.84 -11.82
N CYS A 19 0.97 -1.83 -12.72
CA CYS A 19 1.69 -3.10 -12.55
C CYS A 19 3.20 -2.86 -12.44
N PHE A 20 3.78 -2.03 -13.31
CA PHE A 20 5.19 -1.65 -13.24
C PHE A 20 5.53 -0.90 -11.95
N ARG A 21 4.65 -0.02 -11.48
CA ARG A 21 4.82 0.66 -10.19
C ARG A 21 4.95 -0.35 -9.05
N ILE A 22 4.10 -1.37 -9.05
CA ILE A 22 4.10 -2.42 -8.01
C ILE A 22 5.42 -3.19 -8.04
N LEU A 23 5.87 -3.61 -9.23
CA LEU A 23 7.16 -4.30 -9.39
C LEU A 23 8.33 -3.43 -8.90
N ALA A 24 8.39 -2.19 -9.37
CA ALA A 24 9.43 -1.24 -8.97
C ALA A 24 9.40 -0.98 -7.47
N TRP A 25 8.22 -0.86 -6.87
CA TRP A 25 8.05 -0.68 -5.43
C TRP A 25 8.53 -1.91 -4.64
N GLN A 26 8.17 -3.12 -5.05
CA GLN A 26 8.61 -4.35 -4.39
C GLN A 26 10.13 -4.49 -4.43
N TYR A 27 10.75 -4.19 -5.58
CA TYR A 27 12.20 -4.18 -5.74
C TYR A 27 12.88 -3.07 -4.90
N TYR A 28 12.32 -1.87 -4.89
CA TYR A 28 12.83 -0.77 -4.08
C TYR A 28 12.76 -1.10 -2.59
N LYS A 29 11.64 -1.66 -2.14
CA LYS A 29 11.43 -2.08 -0.75
C LYS A 29 12.41 -3.18 -0.32
N SER A 30 12.66 -4.17 -1.18
CA SER A 30 13.61 -5.25 -0.86
C SER A 30 15.05 -4.74 -0.82
N SER A 31 15.43 -3.87 -1.76
CA SER A 31 16.77 -3.28 -1.87
C SER A 31 17.11 -2.31 -0.73
N ASN A 32 16.10 -1.62 -0.19
CA ASN A 32 16.25 -0.66 0.91
C ASN A 32 15.84 -1.24 2.27
N LYS A 33 15.77 -2.57 2.40
CA LYS A 33 15.40 -3.21 3.66
C LYS A 33 16.44 -2.89 4.74
N GLY A 34 15.99 -2.26 5.82
CA GLY A 34 16.88 -1.85 6.92
C GLY A 34 17.56 -0.49 6.71
N LEU A 35 17.15 0.29 5.70
CA LEU A 35 17.56 1.68 5.55
C LEU A 35 17.26 2.45 6.85
N LYS A 36 18.27 3.16 7.35
CA LYS A 36 18.16 4.03 8.52
C LYS A 36 18.48 5.46 8.14
N VAL A 37 17.62 6.39 8.54
CA VAL A 37 17.84 7.83 8.43
C VAL A 37 17.77 8.40 9.83
N GLU A 38 18.78 9.16 10.21
CA GLU A 38 18.90 9.73 11.57
C GLU A 38 18.77 8.68 12.68
N GLY A 39 19.27 7.47 12.43
CA GLY A 39 19.24 6.36 13.39
C GLY A 39 17.90 5.61 13.46
N LYS A 40 16.85 6.07 12.79
CA LYS A 40 15.53 5.40 12.73
C LYS A 40 15.41 4.55 11.48
N ALA A 41 14.88 3.33 11.63
CA ALA A 41 14.59 2.46 10.50
C ALA A 41 13.39 2.99 9.71
N ILE A 42 13.60 3.36 8.45
CA ILE A 42 12.55 3.82 7.55
C ILE A 42 11.84 2.59 6.97
N THR A 43 10.52 2.51 7.17
CA THR A 43 9.70 1.41 6.65
C THR A 43 8.33 1.89 6.17
N GLY A 44 7.62 1.04 5.44
CA GLY A 44 6.22 1.31 5.06
C GLY A 44 6.07 2.59 4.24
N LEU A 45 5.23 3.51 4.75
CA LEU A 45 4.87 4.76 4.07
C LEU A 45 6.06 5.71 3.90
N GLU A 46 6.93 5.83 4.91
CA GLU A 46 8.10 6.72 4.85
C GLU A 46 9.05 6.28 3.72
N LEU A 47 9.23 4.97 3.55
CA LEU A 47 10.03 4.42 2.45
C LEU A 47 9.35 4.68 1.10
N TYR A 48 8.01 4.63 1.05
CA TYR A 48 7.25 4.92 -0.16
C TYR A 48 7.34 6.40 -0.56
N GLU A 49 7.38 7.33 0.40
CA GLU A 49 7.56 8.76 0.12
C GLU A 49 8.95 9.07 -0.47
N LEU A 50 9.96 8.23 -0.22
CA LEU A 50 11.25 8.31 -0.91
C LEU A 50 11.19 7.76 -2.34
N PHE A 51 10.45 6.67 -2.56
CA PHE A 51 10.27 6.04 -3.86
C PHE A 51 9.42 6.88 -4.84
N LYS A 52 8.33 7.46 -4.33
CA LYS A 52 7.27 8.10 -5.13
C LYS A 52 7.79 9.24 -6.03
N PRO A 53 8.65 10.17 -5.58
CA PRO A 53 9.19 11.21 -6.45
C PRO A 53 9.97 10.67 -7.64
N ASP A 54 10.75 9.62 -7.44
CA ASP A 54 11.55 9.00 -8.51
C ASP A 54 10.65 8.25 -9.49
N TRP A 55 9.65 7.53 -8.96
CA TRP A 55 8.63 6.89 -9.79
C TRP A 55 7.87 7.89 -10.67
N LEU A 56 7.46 9.04 -10.13
CA LEU A 56 6.71 10.04 -10.88
C LEU A 56 7.52 10.70 -12.00
N LYS A 57 8.86 10.71 -11.89
CA LYS A 57 9.76 11.23 -12.93
C LYS A 57 10.09 10.20 -14.01
N HIS A 58 9.72 8.93 -13.80
CA HIS A 58 10.06 7.85 -14.70
C HIS A 58 9.44 8.05 -16.09
N GLU A 59 10.18 7.69 -17.14
CA GLU A 59 9.77 7.92 -18.54
C GLU A 59 8.56 7.09 -18.98
N ILE A 60 8.27 6.01 -18.25
CA ILE A 60 7.14 5.11 -18.52
C ILE A 60 5.79 5.84 -18.55
N HIS A 61 5.65 6.95 -17.80
CA HIS A 61 4.43 7.78 -17.80
C HIS A 61 4.18 8.51 -19.12
N LYS A 62 5.18 8.57 -20.02
CA LYS A 62 5.10 9.19 -21.34
C LYS A 62 4.95 8.17 -22.46
N MET A 63 4.94 6.87 -22.14
CA MET A 63 4.82 5.81 -23.13
C MET A 63 3.36 5.62 -23.55
N ASP A 64 3.17 5.28 -24.82
CA ASP A 64 1.89 4.81 -25.34
C ASP A 64 1.75 3.29 -25.12
N LEU A 65 0.55 2.76 -25.37
CA LEU A 65 0.25 1.35 -25.16
C LEU A 65 1.20 0.42 -25.93
N ALA A 66 1.59 0.78 -27.16
CA ALA A 66 2.48 -0.04 -27.98
C ALA A 66 3.89 -0.11 -27.41
N LYS A 67 4.43 1.01 -26.91
CA LYS A 67 5.72 1.06 -26.23
C LYS A 67 5.69 0.29 -24.92
N ILE A 68 4.62 0.42 -24.15
CA ILE A 68 4.46 -0.35 -22.91
C ILE A 68 4.46 -1.85 -23.21
N ARG A 69 3.72 -2.31 -24.22
CA ARG A 69 3.69 -3.73 -24.61
C ARG A 69 5.06 -4.28 -24.99
N LYS A 70 5.82 -3.53 -25.80
CA LYS A 70 7.20 -3.89 -26.13
C LYS A 70 8.07 -3.98 -24.87
N PHE A 71 7.92 -3.03 -23.96
CA PHE A 71 8.66 -3.04 -22.71
C PHE A 71 8.31 -4.24 -21.82
N ILE A 72 7.04 -4.66 -21.79
CA ILE A 72 6.59 -5.88 -21.10
C ILE A 72 7.32 -7.12 -21.68
N GLU A 73 7.31 -7.25 -23.01
CA GLU A 73 7.97 -8.35 -23.73
C GLU A 73 9.49 -8.35 -23.50
N GLU A 74 10.14 -7.18 -23.54
CA GLU A 74 11.58 -7.02 -23.29
C GLU A 74 11.98 -7.42 -21.87
N MET A 75 11.12 -7.20 -20.88
CA MET A 75 11.34 -7.67 -19.51
C MET A 75 11.03 -9.17 -19.33
N GLY A 76 10.50 -9.85 -20.35
CA GLY A 76 10.17 -11.27 -20.30
C GLY A 76 8.87 -11.59 -19.55
N TYR A 77 7.96 -10.61 -19.44
CA TYR A 77 6.64 -10.80 -18.87
C TYR A 77 5.57 -10.83 -19.95
N THR A 78 4.41 -11.37 -19.61
CA THR A 78 3.15 -11.20 -20.33
C THR A 78 2.25 -10.18 -19.63
N GLU A 79 1.28 -9.60 -20.36
CA GLU A 79 0.28 -8.72 -19.74
C GLU A 79 -0.50 -9.45 -18.64
N ASP A 80 -0.86 -10.71 -18.85
CA ASP A 80 -1.64 -11.50 -17.89
C ASP A 80 -0.88 -11.73 -16.58
N GLU A 81 0.41 -12.07 -16.64
CA GLU A 81 1.26 -12.21 -15.44
C GLU A 81 1.35 -10.90 -14.65
N LEU A 82 1.48 -9.76 -15.33
CA LEU A 82 1.49 -8.45 -14.68
C LEU A 82 0.16 -8.14 -13.99
N MET A 83 -0.95 -8.54 -14.59
CA MET A 83 -2.28 -8.38 -14.02
C MET A 83 -2.50 -9.28 -12.81
N GLU A 84 -1.99 -10.51 -12.83
CA GLU A 84 -2.01 -11.43 -11.69
C GLU A 84 -1.20 -10.88 -10.52
N ILE A 85 0.04 -10.43 -10.77
CA ILE A 85 0.90 -9.79 -9.75
C ILE A 85 0.20 -8.58 -9.13
N ARG A 86 -0.48 -7.78 -9.94
CA ARG A 86 -1.25 -6.63 -9.47
C ARG A 86 -2.42 -7.07 -8.58
N SER A 87 -3.16 -8.09 -9.00
CA SER A 87 -4.27 -8.65 -8.22
C SER A 87 -3.79 -9.14 -6.85
N ASP A 88 -2.76 -9.98 -6.83
CA ASP A 88 -2.17 -10.54 -5.62
C ASP A 88 -1.69 -9.46 -4.66
N TYR A 89 -1.06 -8.40 -5.19
CA TYR A 89 -0.59 -7.28 -4.37
C TYR A 89 -1.73 -6.58 -3.63
N TYR A 90 -2.84 -6.29 -4.32
CA TYR A 90 -3.99 -5.63 -3.70
C TYR A 90 -4.78 -6.57 -2.79
N GLU A 91 -4.86 -7.86 -3.11
CA GLU A 91 -5.47 -8.88 -2.24
C GLU A 91 -4.69 -9.00 -0.93
N GLN A 92 -3.36 -9.12 -1.00
CA GLN A 92 -2.49 -9.15 0.18
C GLN A 92 -2.68 -7.87 1.00
N LYS A 93 -2.66 -6.70 0.36
CA LYS A 93 -2.86 -5.42 1.06
C LYS A 93 -4.21 -5.35 1.77
N SER A 94 -5.29 -5.79 1.12
CA SER A 94 -6.62 -5.84 1.72
C SER A 94 -6.66 -6.78 2.94
N ASN A 95 -6.03 -7.95 2.83
CA ASN A 95 -5.95 -8.93 3.92
C ASN A 95 -5.13 -8.42 5.11
N TYR A 96 -4.08 -7.63 4.88
CA TYR A 96 -3.32 -6.96 5.96
C TYR A 96 -4.16 -5.89 6.65
N GLN A 97 -4.84 -5.03 5.87
CA GLN A 97 -5.65 -3.95 6.41
C GLN A 97 -6.84 -4.48 7.24
N ALA A 98 -7.50 -5.55 6.80
CA ALA A 98 -8.58 -6.20 7.55
C ALA A 98 -8.12 -6.78 8.90
N LYS A 99 -6.86 -7.22 9.01
CA LYS A 99 -6.28 -7.71 10.27
C LYS A 99 -5.93 -6.59 11.25
N GLU A 100 -5.45 -5.45 10.75
CA GLU A 100 -5.17 -4.27 11.58
C GLU A 100 -6.45 -3.69 12.18
N GLU A 101 -7.51 -3.53 11.38
CA GLU A 101 -8.83 -3.05 11.85
C GLU A 101 -9.45 -4.00 12.90
N SER A 102 -9.31 -5.32 12.71
CA SER A 102 -9.77 -6.31 13.69
C SER A 102 -9.01 -6.22 15.02
N THR A 103 -7.72 -5.87 14.97
CA THR A 103 -6.87 -5.80 16.16
C THR A 103 -7.11 -4.49 16.93
N GLU A 104 -7.21 -3.35 16.23
CA GLU A 104 -7.55 -2.05 16.84
C GLU A 104 -8.95 -2.06 17.48
N SER A 105 -9.92 -2.72 16.85
CA SER A 105 -11.26 -2.90 17.42
C SER A 105 -11.21 -3.69 18.74
N LYS A 106 -10.46 -4.79 18.80
CA LYS A 106 -10.28 -5.59 20.03
C LYS A 106 -9.55 -4.82 21.13
N VAL A 107 -8.50 -4.08 20.79
CA VAL A 107 -7.75 -3.24 21.74
C VAL A 107 -8.65 -2.12 22.30
N SER A 108 -9.51 -1.52 21.47
CA SER A 108 -10.45 -0.49 21.90
C SER A 108 -11.52 -1.04 22.84
N GLN A 109 -12.07 -2.22 22.55
CA GLN A 109 -13.01 -2.92 23.42
C GLN A 109 -12.38 -3.29 24.78
N LEU A 110 -11.12 -3.75 24.77
CA LEU A 110 -10.37 -4.04 26.00
C LEU A 110 -10.16 -2.77 26.84
N LYS A 111 -9.79 -1.64 26.23
CA LYS A 111 -9.62 -0.35 26.93
C LYS A 111 -10.92 0.12 27.59
N GLN A 112 -12.06 0.01 26.90
CA GLN A 112 -13.36 0.34 27.47
C GLN A 112 -13.69 -0.54 28.67
N LYS A 113 -13.48 -1.86 28.56
CA LYS A 113 -13.73 -2.80 29.65
C LYS A 113 -12.89 -2.52 30.90
N TYR A 114 -11.63 -2.09 30.73
CA TYR A 114 -10.78 -1.70 31.86
C TYR A 114 -11.21 -0.35 32.48
N GLN A 115 -11.64 0.63 31.67
CA GLN A 115 -12.17 1.89 32.18
C GLN A 115 -13.50 1.72 32.94
N GLU A 116 -14.36 0.79 32.51
CA GLU A 116 -15.60 0.47 33.21
C GLU A 116 -15.32 -0.25 34.55
N ALA A 117 -14.35 -1.17 34.57
CA ALA A 117 -13.97 -1.92 35.78
C ALA A 117 -13.30 -1.04 36.86
N ASP A 118 -12.50 -0.05 36.47
CA ASP A 118 -11.90 0.91 37.41
C ASP A 118 -12.93 1.89 37.99
N SER A 119 -14.08 2.07 37.33
CA SER A 119 -15.18 2.93 37.82
C SER A 119 -16.10 2.25 38.84
N GLU A 120 -16.02 0.92 38.98
CA GLU A 120 -16.88 0.13 39.89
C GLU A 120 -16.33 0.08 41.34
N TYR A 121 -15.11 0.58 41.58
CA TYR A 121 -14.41 0.48 42.88
C TYR A 121 -14.41 1.77 43.74
N ASP A 122 -15.15 2.82 43.38
CA ASP A 122 -15.14 4.08 44.14
C ASP A 122 -16.49 4.50 44.77
N GLU A 123 -17.44 3.56 44.99
CA GLU A 123 -18.70 3.88 45.71
C GLU A 123 -19.03 3.02 46.94
N ASN A 124 -18.19 2.06 47.36
CA ASN A 124 -18.49 1.23 48.55
C ASN A 124 -17.35 1.04 49.56
N SER A 125 -16.48 2.03 49.76
CA SER A 125 -15.55 2.06 50.91
C SER A 125 -15.69 3.32 51.76
N LYS A 126 -16.77 3.34 52.55
CA LYS A 126 -16.72 3.91 53.91
C LYS A 126 -17.29 2.91 54.90
N PRO A 127 -16.46 2.18 55.66
CA PRO A 127 -16.86 1.66 56.94
C PRO A 127 -16.47 2.68 58.03
N PHE A 128 -17.49 3.07 58.80
CA PHE A 128 -17.49 3.82 60.08
C PHE A 128 -17.22 5.33 60.07
#